data_AF-A0AAN0VJK9-F1
#
_entry.id   AF-A0AAN0VJK9-F1
#
_cell.length_a   1.000
_cell.length_b   1.000
_cell.length_c   1.000
_cell.angle_alpha   90.00
_cell.angle_beta   90.00
_cell.angle_gamma   90.00
#
_symmetry.space_group_name_H-M   'P 1'
#
loop_
_entity.id
_entity.type
_entity.pdbx_description
1 polymer ?
#
loop_
_entity_poly.entity_id
_entity_poly.type
_entity_poly.pdbx_seq_one_letter_code
_entity_poly.pdbx_strand_id
1 'polypeptide(L)'
;MNEKWTLSARAAARSAKLDLSLLVSRTFGTKRVTTANSAIGENGLTLDVNFSKFSQSESGLSQTYSGSIDQTGPVRLDAKFEKPSRTANHQLRFSYSTSATSGYYARRGVLGRANGTFFAAPKLGQQYAVVTTGEASDIPVYLQSQEVTKTDRNGNAIVPNLRRGKANKISISPEEIPFEYDITNTMVTVYPYPFGASFINLSTHLRRSAIVQLRDASGRALPAGSEVTFEGAEYPSYVIDFGEVFFEDLPASTTLNVTMGEETCETAIKFPPSDDLQPTLGPFTCR
;
A
#
# COMPACT_ATOMS: atom_id res chain seq x y z
N MET A 1 -9.26 13.31 -29.80
CA MET A 1 -9.18 11.87 -30.12
C MET A 1 -7.99 11.66 -31.03
N ASN A 2 -6.86 11.18 -30.52
CA ASN A 2 -5.67 10.93 -31.35
C ASN A 2 -5.58 9.45 -31.66
N GLU A 3 -6.08 9.06 -32.83
CA GLU A 3 -5.84 7.74 -33.39
C GLU A 3 -4.50 7.75 -34.13
N LYS A 4 -3.62 6.81 -33.79
CA LYS A 4 -2.32 6.68 -34.45
C LYS A 4 -2.20 5.29 -35.06
N TRP A 5 -1.86 5.27 -36.34
CA TRP A 5 -1.47 4.08 -37.07
C TRP A 5 0.05 4.00 -37.14
N THR A 6 0.59 2.80 -37.07
CA THR A 6 2.00 2.56 -37.33
C THR A 6 2.13 1.36 -38.22
N LEU A 7 2.93 1.52 -39.28
CA LEU A 7 3.23 0.49 -40.25
C LEU A 7 4.74 0.30 -40.26
N SER A 8 5.19 -0.94 -40.15
CA SER A 8 6.60 -1.26 -40.32
C SER A 8 6.74 -2.54 -41.12
N ALA A 9 7.58 -2.51 -42.15
CA ALA A 9 7.97 -3.67 -42.92
C ALA A 9 9.45 -3.97 -42.64
N ARG A 10 9.80 -5.25 -42.57
CA ARG A 10 11.18 -5.72 -42.45
C ARG A 10 11.41 -6.85 -43.42
N ALA A 11 12.54 -6.81 -44.12
CA ALA A 11 13.03 -7.88 -44.96
C ALA A 11 14.41 -8.31 -44.44
N ALA A 12 14.63 -9.61 -44.29
CA ALA A 12 15.91 -10.17 -43.89
C ALA A 12 16.30 -11.27 -44.87
N ALA A 13 17.56 -11.28 -45.30
CA ALA A 13 18.11 -12.32 -46.14
C ALA A 13 19.17 -13.11 -45.35
N ARG A 14 19.04 -14.42 -45.28
CA ARG A 14 20.05 -15.32 -44.71
C ARG A 14 20.27 -16.50 -45.64
N SER A 15 21.48 -16.62 -46.20
CA SER A 15 21.89 -17.79 -47.00
C SER A 15 20.86 -18.19 -48.09
N ALA A 16 20.68 -17.33 -49.10
CA ALA A 16 19.76 -17.49 -50.24
C ALA A 16 18.24 -17.50 -49.91
N LYS A 17 17.86 -17.21 -48.66
CA LYS A 17 16.47 -17.23 -48.19
C LYS A 17 16.01 -15.82 -47.83
N LEU A 18 14.75 -15.49 -48.11
CA LEU A 18 14.14 -14.18 -47.86
C LEU A 18 12.98 -14.34 -46.88
N ASP A 19 13.09 -13.69 -45.72
CA ASP A 19 12.00 -13.54 -44.76
C ASP A 19 11.46 -12.11 -44.85
N LEU A 20 10.15 -11.97 -45.07
CA LEU A 20 9.46 -10.68 -45.06
C LEU A 20 8.46 -10.66 -43.92
N SER A 21 8.44 -9.58 -43.14
CA SER A 21 7.42 -9.35 -42.10
C SER A 21 6.83 -7.96 -42.24
N LEU A 22 5.52 -7.86 -42.07
CA LEU A 22 4.75 -6.64 -42.06
C LEU A 22 3.96 -6.58 -40.75
N LEU A 23 4.29 -5.58 -39.92
CA LEU A 23 3.58 -5.27 -38.70
C LEU A 23 2.74 -4.01 -38.93
N VAL A 24 1.44 -4.16 -38.72
CA VAL A 24 0.47 -3.08 -38.64
C VAL A 24 0.03 -2.95 -37.20
N SER A 25 0.07 -1.75 -36.64
CA SER A 25 -0.51 -1.48 -35.34
C SER A 25 -1.41 -0.25 -35.35
N ARG A 26 -2.47 -0.34 -34.56
CA ARG A 26 -3.42 0.75 -34.32
C ARG A 26 -3.63 0.89 -32.83
N THR A 27 -3.50 2.11 -32.35
CA THR A 27 -3.80 2.47 -30.96
C THR A 27 -5.13 3.21 -30.91
N PHE A 28 -6.07 2.72 -30.10
CA PHE A 28 -7.36 3.36 -29.86
C PHE A 28 -7.36 4.03 -28.48
N GLY A 29 -7.31 5.36 -28.46
CA GLY A 29 -7.13 6.12 -27.22
C GLY A 29 -5.76 5.86 -26.60
N THR A 30 -5.66 5.85 -25.26
CA THR A 30 -4.39 5.65 -24.55
C THR A 30 -4.21 4.23 -23.99
N LYS A 31 -5.20 3.35 -24.17
CA LYS A 31 -5.34 2.11 -23.39
C LYS A 31 -5.63 0.85 -24.21
N ARG A 32 -5.80 0.96 -25.53
CA ARG A 32 -6.13 -0.19 -26.41
C ARG A 32 -5.21 -0.17 -27.60
N VAL A 33 -4.63 -1.32 -27.91
CA VAL A 33 -3.74 -1.51 -29.05
C VAL A 33 -4.16 -2.78 -29.78
N THR A 34 -4.21 -2.71 -31.10
CA THR A 34 -4.37 -3.86 -31.96
C THR A 34 -3.16 -3.93 -32.86
N THR A 35 -2.52 -5.08 -32.92
CA THR A 35 -1.36 -5.37 -33.76
C THR A 35 -1.67 -6.55 -34.63
N ALA A 36 -1.52 -6.41 -35.94
CA ALA A 36 -1.54 -7.51 -36.89
C ALA A 36 -0.15 -7.63 -37.49
N ASN A 37 0.48 -8.79 -37.34
CA ASN A 37 1.76 -9.12 -37.95
C ASN A 37 1.53 -10.21 -38.98
N SER A 38 2.04 -10.02 -40.18
CA SER A 38 2.07 -11.05 -41.22
C SER A 38 3.52 -11.28 -41.62
N ALA A 39 3.95 -12.53 -41.64
CA ALA A 39 5.30 -12.87 -42.05
C ALA A 39 5.27 -14.03 -43.04
N ILE A 40 6.09 -13.93 -44.09
CA ILE A 40 6.29 -15.00 -45.06
C ILE A 40 7.77 -15.35 -45.06
N GLY A 41 8.05 -16.63 -44.86
CA GLY A 41 9.39 -17.20 -44.84
C GLY A 41 9.37 -18.64 -45.33
N GLU A 42 10.41 -19.40 -45.03
CA GLU A 42 10.57 -20.76 -45.56
C GLU A 42 9.47 -21.74 -45.16
N ASN A 43 8.91 -21.57 -43.96
CA ASN A 43 7.87 -22.46 -43.41
C ASN A 43 6.45 -22.05 -43.80
N GLY A 44 6.32 -21.08 -44.72
CA GLY A 44 5.06 -20.54 -45.22
C GLY A 44 4.70 -19.18 -44.60
N LEU A 45 3.45 -18.78 -44.84
CA LEU A 45 2.86 -17.56 -44.29
C LEU A 45 2.38 -17.80 -42.85
N THR A 46 2.73 -16.89 -41.95
CA THR A 46 2.17 -16.76 -40.60
C THR A 46 1.40 -15.44 -40.50
N LEU A 47 0.23 -15.49 -39.86
CA LEU A 47 -0.57 -14.32 -39.54
C LEU A 47 -0.87 -14.33 -38.04
N ASP A 48 -0.35 -13.34 -37.32
CA ASP A 48 -0.59 -13.11 -35.90
C ASP A 48 -1.43 -11.85 -35.73
N VAL A 49 -2.59 -11.96 -35.08
CA VAL A 49 -3.42 -10.82 -34.70
C VAL A 49 -3.52 -10.79 -33.19
N ASN A 50 -3.07 -9.70 -32.59
CA ASN A 50 -3.11 -9.48 -31.16
C ASN A 50 -3.89 -8.21 -30.84
N PHE A 51 -4.85 -8.33 -29.94
CA PHE A 51 -5.60 -7.25 -29.35
C PHE A 51 -5.28 -7.17 -27.87
N SER A 52 -4.82 -6.02 -27.40
CA SER A 52 -4.51 -5.78 -25.99
C SER A 52 -5.22 -4.55 -25.47
N LYS A 53 -5.88 -4.68 -24.32
CA LYS A 53 -6.52 -3.60 -23.58
C LYS A 53 -5.91 -3.52 -22.18
N PHE A 54 -5.40 -2.35 -21.82
CA PHE A 54 -4.77 -2.10 -20.53
C PHE A 54 -5.57 -1.05 -19.74
N SER A 55 -6.19 -1.44 -18.63
CA SER A 55 -6.95 -0.51 -17.79
C SER A 55 -6.12 -0.05 -16.58
N GLN A 56 -5.27 0.97 -16.76
CA GLN A 56 -4.40 1.45 -15.67
C GLN A 56 -5.11 2.21 -14.54
N SER A 57 -6.25 2.87 -14.81
CA SER A 57 -6.74 3.92 -13.88
C SER A 57 -7.87 3.51 -12.95
N GLU A 58 -8.47 2.33 -13.09
CA GLU A 58 -9.64 1.95 -12.26
C GLU A 58 -9.55 0.54 -11.67
N SER A 59 -8.98 -0.44 -12.40
CA SER A 59 -9.01 -1.84 -11.95
C SER A 59 -7.68 -2.59 -12.05
N GLY A 60 -6.66 -1.99 -12.68
CA GLY A 60 -5.35 -2.62 -12.94
C GLY A 60 -5.42 -3.84 -13.86
N LEU A 61 -6.59 -4.15 -14.43
CA LEU A 61 -6.82 -5.35 -15.24
C LEU A 61 -6.27 -5.16 -16.66
N SER A 62 -5.39 -6.07 -17.07
CA SER A 62 -4.92 -6.24 -18.43
C SER A 62 -5.67 -7.40 -19.09
N GLN A 63 -6.08 -7.20 -20.34
CA GLN A 63 -6.72 -8.24 -21.16
C GLN A 63 -6.01 -8.30 -22.50
N THR A 64 -5.58 -9.49 -22.88
CA THR A 64 -4.95 -9.75 -24.17
C THR A 64 -5.65 -10.92 -24.84
N TYR A 65 -6.07 -10.70 -26.07
CA TYR A 65 -6.62 -11.73 -26.94
C TYR A 65 -5.72 -11.82 -28.18
N SER A 66 -5.17 -12.98 -28.46
CA SER A 66 -4.36 -13.19 -29.65
C SER A 66 -4.83 -14.39 -30.44
N GLY A 67 -4.79 -14.29 -31.75
CA GLY A 67 -4.99 -15.41 -32.67
C GLY A 67 -3.79 -15.51 -33.59
N SER A 68 -3.32 -16.72 -33.85
CA SER A 68 -2.30 -16.97 -34.87
C SER A 68 -2.71 -18.11 -35.80
N ILE A 69 -2.39 -17.94 -37.08
CA ILE A 69 -2.61 -18.92 -38.13
C ILE A 69 -1.27 -19.12 -38.84
N ASP A 70 -0.79 -20.35 -38.84
CA ASP A 70 0.40 -20.78 -39.58
C ASP A 70 -0.07 -21.64 -40.75
N GLN A 71 0.40 -21.39 -41.98
CA GLN A 71 -0.05 -22.09 -43.20
C GLN A 71 -0.05 -23.63 -43.09
N THR A 72 0.94 -24.19 -42.40
CA THR A 72 1.13 -25.63 -42.20
C THR A 72 0.94 -26.05 -40.74
N GLY A 73 0.67 -25.09 -39.85
CA GLY A 73 0.63 -25.28 -38.41
C GLY A 73 -0.77 -25.15 -37.82
N PRO A 74 -0.91 -25.36 -36.50
CA PRO A 74 -2.19 -25.26 -35.82
C PRO A 74 -2.63 -23.80 -35.68
N VAL A 75 -3.92 -23.53 -35.93
CA VAL A 75 -4.54 -22.27 -35.51
C VAL A 75 -4.49 -22.19 -33.99
N ARG A 76 -4.06 -21.05 -33.44
CA ARG A 76 -4.01 -20.80 -32.00
C ARG A 76 -4.87 -19.60 -31.64
N LEU A 77 -5.59 -19.71 -30.53
CA LEU A 77 -6.34 -18.62 -29.91
C LEU A 77 -5.97 -18.58 -28.43
N ASP A 78 -5.60 -17.40 -27.95
CA ASP A 78 -5.19 -17.16 -26.58
C ASP A 78 -6.00 -16.02 -25.99
N ALA A 79 -6.51 -16.21 -24.78
CA ALA A 79 -7.08 -15.17 -23.95
C ALA A 79 -6.32 -15.13 -22.62
N LYS A 80 -5.77 -13.97 -22.29
CA LYS A 80 -4.95 -13.75 -21.10
C LYS A 80 -5.49 -12.55 -20.31
N PHE A 81 -5.74 -12.78 -19.03
CA PHE A 81 -6.19 -11.79 -18.07
C PHE A 81 -5.14 -11.67 -16.96
N GLU A 82 -4.70 -10.46 -16.67
CA GLU A 82 -3.75 -10.19 -15.59
C GLU A 82 -4.25 -9.07 -14.68
N LYS A 83 -4.24 -9.31 -13.37
CA LYS A 83 -4.59 -8.31 -12.37
C LYS A 83 -3.57 -8.31 -11.23
N PRO A 84 -2.84 -7.20 -11.02
CA PRO A 84 -2.03 -7.04 -9.82
C PRO A 84 -2.93 -6.82 -8.60
N SER A 85 -2.47 -7.29 -7.45
CA SER A 85 -3.01 -6.96 -6.14
C SER A 85 -1.87 -6.51 -5.23
N ARG A 86 -2.20 -6.05 -4.02
CA ARG A 86 -1.22 -5.66 -3.01
C ARG A 86 -0.26 -6.80 -2.62
N THR A 87 -0.68 -8.06 -2.72
CA THR A 87 0.10 -9.21 -2.22
C THR A 87 0.57 -10.18 -3.30
N ALA A 88 -0.08 -10.18 -4.46
CA ALA A 88 0.21 -11.13 -5.55
C ALA A 88 -0.25 -10.60 -6.92
N ASN A 89 0.40 -11.07 -7.98
CA ASN A 89 -0.09 -10.97 -9.34
C ASN A 89 -0.96 -12.19 -9.66
N HIS A 90 -2.14 -11.93 -10.23
CA HIS A 90 -3.10 -12.94 -10.65
C HIS A 90 -3.09 -13.02 -12.17
N GLN A 91 -2.95 -14.22 -12.71
CA GLN A 91 -2.99 -14.48 -14.14
C GLN A 91 -3.98 -15.61 -14.42
N LEU A 92 -4.89 -15.38 -15.36
CA LEU A 92 -5.75 -16.40 -15.93
C LEU A 92 -5.45 -16.45 -17.44
N ARG A 93 -5.18 -17.64 -17.96
CA ARG A 93 -4.92 -17.83 -19.38
C ARG A 93 -5.72 -19.01 -19.90
N PHE A 94 -6.34 -18.83 -21.06
CA PHE A 94 -6.93 -19.88 -21.88
C PHE A 94 -6.23 -19.90 -23.22
N SER A 95 -5.86 -21.08 -23.67
CA SER A 95 -5.15 -21.31 -24.91
C SER A 95 -5.79 -22.47 -25.64
N TYR A 96 -6.28 -22.21 -26.83
CA TYR A 96 -6.82 -23.18 -27.76
C TYR A 96 -5.85 -23.31 -28.93
N SER A 97 -5.50 -24.55 -29.30
CA SER A 97 -4.91 -24.88 -30.58
C SER A 97 -5.73 -25.98 -31.24
N THR A 98 -5.59 -26.17 -32.56
CA THR A 98 -6.23 -27.30 -33.26
C THR A 98 -5.81 -28.68 -32.73
N SER A 99 -4.74 -28.75 -31.95
CA SER A 99 -4.22 -29.97 -31.33
C SER A 99 -4.58 -30.13 -29.84
N ALA A 100 -4.87 -29.06 -29.11
CA ALA A 100 -5.10 -29.10 -27.67
C ALA A 100 -5.84 -27.86 -27.16
N THR A 101 -6.58 -28.02 -26.06
CA THR A 101 -7.11 -26.89 -25.29
C THR A 101 -6.52 -26.93 -23.88
N SER A 102 -6.11 -25.78 -23.37
CA SER A 102 -5.54 -25.66 -22.03
C SER A 102 -6.00 -24.36 -21.38
N GLY A 103 -6.03 -24.37 -20.06
CA GLY A 103 -6.24 -23.18 -19.27
C GLY A 103 -5.53 -23.31 -17.95
N TYR A 104 -5.04 -22.21 -17.41
CA TYR A 104 -4.47 -22.20 -16.08
C TYR A 104 -4.75 -20.87 -15.37
N TYR A 105 -4.79 -20.98 -14.05
CA TYR A 105 -4.73 -19.84 -13.16
C TYR A 105 -3.40 -19.89 -12.40
N ALA A 106 -2.69 -18.76 -12.36
CA ALA A 106 -1.46 -18.61 -11.60
C ALA A 106 -1.56 -17.41 -10.67
N ARG A 107 -1.13 -17.61 -9.42
CA ARG A 107 -0.93 -16.56 -8.44
C ARG A 107 0.55 -16.51 -8.10
N ARG A 108 1.20 -15.37 -8.32
CA ARG A 108 2.64 -15.17 -8.11
C ARG A 108 2.86 -14.02 -7.16
N GLY A 109 3.68 -14.22 -6.14
CA GLY A 109 4.03 -13.19 -5.18
C GLY A 109 5.19 -13.65 -4.31
N VAL A 110 5.59 -12.79 -3.39
CA VAL A 110 6.64 -13.06 -2.43
C VAL A 110 6.06 -12.87 -1.04
N LEU A 111 6.40 -13.80 -0.15
CA LEU A 111 6.15 -13.71 1.28
C LEU A 111 7.49 -13.53 1.98
N GLY A 112 7.53 -12.65 2.96
CA GLY A 112 8.74 -12.38 3.72
C GLY A 112 8.43 -12.03 5.17
N ARG A 113 9.47 -12.01 5.98
CA ARG A 113 9.43 -11.54 7.37
C ARG A 113 10.60 -10.59 7.60
N ALA A 114 10.33 -9.46 8.23
CA ALA A 114 11.31 -8.41 8.45
C ALA A 114 10.97 -7.68 9.76
N ASN A 115 11.95 -7.58 10.67
CA ASN A 115 11.79 -7.00 12.01
C ASN A 115 10.54 -7.52 12.78
N GLY A 116 10.31 -8.83 12.76
CA GLY A 116 9.16 -9.45 13.41
C GLY A 116 7.88 -9.46 12.56
N THR A 117 7.71 -8.54 11.62
CA THR A 117 6.52 -8.38 10.78
C THR A 117 6.54 -9.26 9.53
N PHE A 118 5.44 -9.94 9.25
CA PHE A 118 5.24 -10.66 7.99
C PHE A 118 4.66 -9.74 6.93
N PHE A 119 5.07 -9.92 5.68
CA PHE A 119 4.55 -9.14 4.56
C PHE A 119 4.39 -9.99 3.31
N ALA A 120 3.55 -9.52 2.41
CA ALA A 120 3.29 -10.12 1.11
C ALA A 120 3.31 -9.04 0.03
N ALA A 121 3.95 -9.31 -1.10
CA ALA A 121 4.03 -8.38 -2.23
C ALA A 121 3.98 -9.11 -3.58
N PRO A 122 3.40 -8.50 -4.63
CA PRO A 122 3.32 -9.11 -5.97
C PRO A 122 4.70 -9.35 -6.59
N LYS A 123 5.68 -8.53 -6.21
CA LYS A 123 7.07 -8.58 -6.65
C LYS A 123 7.93 -7.91 -5.59
N LEU A 124 9.08 -8.51 -5.30
CA LEU A 124 10.18 -7.85 -4.62
C LEU A 124 11.29 -7.56 -5.63
N GLY A 125 11.85 -6.35 -5.56
CA GLY A 125 13.10 -6.03 -6.24
C GLY A 125 14.29 -6.59 -5.47
N GLN A 126 15.50 -6.43 -6.01
CA GLN A 126 16.73 -6.79 -5.28
C GLN A 126 16.93 -5.89 -4.05
N GLN A 127 16.47 -4.64 -4.10
CA GLN A 127 16.49 -3.70 -2.98
C GLN A 127 15.05 -3.26 -2.69
N TYR A 128 14.70 -3.22 -1.40
CA TYR A 128 13.36 -2.88 -0.94
C TYR A 128 13.42 -2.20 0.42
N ALA A 129 12.37 -1.47 0.77
CA ALA A 129 12.18 -0.96 2.12
C ALA A 129 10.91 -1.53 2.76
N VAL A 130 10.99 -1.75 4.06
CA VAL A 130 9.84 -1.98 4.93
C VAL A 130 9.56 -0.66 5.63
N VAL A 131 8.40 -0.09 5.36
CA VAL A 131 7.93 1.17 5.95
C VAL A 131 6.89 0.83 6.99
N THR A 132 7.00 1.44 8.17
CA THR A 132 5.93 1.44 9.18
C THR A 132 5.50 2.85 9.49
N THR A 133 4.19 3.04 9.65
CA THR A 133 3.57 4.28 10.15
C THR A 133 3.08 4.12 11.60
N GLY A 134 3.43 3.03 12.29
CA GLY A 134 2.87 2.74 13.61
C GLY A 134 1.45 2.18 13.49
N GLU A 135 0.49 2.78 14.18
CA GLU A 135 -0.91 2.31 14.21
C GLU A 135 -1.74 2.81 13.00
N ALA A 136 -1.29 3.82 12.26
CA ALA A 136 -2.04 4.38 11.13
C ALA A 136 -2.07 3.42 9.93
N SER A 137 -3.28 3.05 9.48
CA SER A 137 -3.51 2.12 8.37
C SER A 137 -4.02 2.82 7.10
N ASP A 138 -3.90 2.14 5.95
CA ASP A 138 -4.29 2.63 4.62
C ASP A 138 -3.63 3.95 4.17
N ILE A 139 -2.48 4.29 4.75
CA ILE A 139 -1.71 5.50 4.43
C ILE A 139 -0.95 5.28 3.11
N PRO A 140 -1.15 6.13 2.09
CA PRO A 140 -0.39 6.05 0.85
C PRO A 140 1.09 6.36 1.06
N VAL A 141 1.94 5.51 0.50
CA VAL A 141 3.39 5.61 0.57
C VAL A 141 3.93 5.93 -0.81
N TYR A 142 4.76 6.97 -0.86
CA TYR A 142 5.32 7.52 -2.08
C TYR A 142 6.80 7.19 -2.19
N LEU A 143 7.24 6.81 -3.39
CA LEU A 143 8.65 6.72 -3.77
C LEU A 143 8.89 7.74 -4.88
N GLN A 144 9.76 8.72 -4.63
CA GLN A 144 10.03 9.81 -5.59
C GLN A 144 8.74 10.53 -6.05
N SER A 145 7.86 10.84 -5.09
CA SER A 145 6.56 11.50 -5.31
C SER A 145 5.56 10.71 -6.17
N GLN A 146 5.78 9.42 -6.39
CA GLN A 146 4.81 8.52 -7.00
C GLN A 146 4.28 7.55 -5.94
N GLU A 147 2.95 7.47 -5.78
CA GLU A 147 2.33 6.46 -4.92
C GLU A 147 2.72 5.07 -5.43
N VAL A 148 3.29 4.25 -4.55
CA VAL A 148 3.76 2.89 -4.88
C VAL A 148 3.00 1.81 -4.13
N THR A 149 2.47 2.13 -2.95
CA THR A 149 1.72 1.20 -2.09
C THR A 149 0.97 1.99 -1.01
N LYS A 150 0.12 1.30 -0.23
CA LYS A 150 -0.46 1.80 1.02
C LYS A 150 -0.02 0.95 2.22
N THR A 151 -0.14 1.46 3.44
CA THR A 151 0.07 0.69 4.69
C THR A 151 -1.08 -0.28 4.96
N ASP A 152 -0.81 -1.41 5.61
CA ASP A 152 -1.84 -2.42 5.94
C ASP A 152 -2.54 -2.04 7.24
N ARG A 153 -3.42 -2.93 7.72
CA ARG A 153 -4.14 -2.79 8.98
C ARG A 153 -3.23 -2.64 10.20
N ASN A 154 -1.96 -3.02 10.09
CA ASN A 154 -0.96 -2.91 11.14
C ASN A 154 0.02 -1.74 10.86
N GLY A 155 -0.32 -0.85 9.94
CA GLY A 155 0.51 0.30 9.55
C GLY A 155 1.80 -0.06 8.80
N ASN A 156 1.89 -1.24 8.18
CA ASN A 156 3.10 -1.66 7.48
C ASN A 156 2.93 -1.64 5.95
N ALA A 157 4.00 -1.27 5.25
CA ALA A 157 4.06 -1.22 3.79
C ALA A 157 5.41 -1.71 3.27
N ILE A 158 5.42 -2.25 2.05
CA ILE A 158 6.63 -2.65 1.35
C ILE A 158 6.82 -1.76 0.13
N VAL A 159 7.96 -1.07 0.07
CA VAL A 159 8.36 -0.26 -1.07
C VAL A 159 9.36 -1.07 -1.90
N PRO A 160 8.95 -1.62 -3.06
CA PRO A 160 9.83 -2.44 -3.89
C PRO A 160 10.72 -1.59 -4.81
N ASN A 161 11.73 -2.23 -5.39
CA ASN A 161 12.55 -1.69 -6.50
C ASN A 161 13.31 -0.39 -6.18
N LEU A 162 13.93 -0.32 -5.00
CA LEU A 162 14.79 0.82 -4.68
C LEU A 162 16.02 0.88 -5.59
N ARG A 163 16.48 2.10 -5.90
CA ARG A 163 17.64 2.35 -6.74
C ARG A 163 18.92 2.17 -5.90
N ARG A 164 19.70 1.14 -6.21
CA ARG A 164 21.01 0.88 -5.61
C ARG A 164 21.94 2.09 -5.73
N GLY A 165 22.62 2.44 -4.64
CA GLY A 165 23.66 3.48 -4.63
C GLY A 165 23.15 4.88 -5.00
N LYS A 166 21.84 5.10 -4.95
CA LYS A 166 21.20 6.39 -5.23
C LYS A 166 20.23 6.73 -4.09
N ALA A 167 19.95 8.01 -3.96
CA ALA A 167 18.91 8.50 -3.06
C ALA A 167 17.54 7.95 -3.47
N ASN A 168 16.85 7.32 -2.52
CA ASN A 168 15.46 6.92 -2.65
C ASN A 168 14.67 7.69 -1.61
N LYS A 169 13.88 8.66 -2.06
CA LYS A 169 13.05 9.49 -1.22
C LYS A 169 11.71 8.78 -1.00
N ILE A 170 11.44 8.39 0.24
CA ILE A 170 10.23 7.69 0.66
C ILE A 170 9.45 8.62 1.58
N SER A 171 8.16 8.79 1.32
CA SER A 171 7.32 9.73 2.07
C SER A 171 5.87 9.30 2.19
N ILE A 172 5.17 9.91 3.13
CA ILE A 172 3.71 9.88 3.30
C ILE A 172 3.19 11.32 3.24
N SER A 173 1.94 11.50 2.80
CA SER A 173 1.30 12.83 2.77
C SER A 173 0.60 13.11 4.09
N PRO A 174 0.88 14.24 4.77
CA PRO A 174 0.15 14.64 5.98
C PRO A 174 -1.37 14.75 5.78
N GLU A 175 -1.80 15.16 4.59
CA GLU A 175 -3.21 15.36 4.24
C GLU A 175 -3.99 14.04 4.13
N GLU A 176 -3.29 12.91 4.00
CA GLU A 176 -3.87 11.57 3.87
C GLU A 176 -3.81 10.80 5.20
N ILE A 177 -3.26 11.40 6.24
CA ILE A 177 -3.20 10.82 7.58
C ILE A 177 -4.44 11.29 8.34
N PRO A 178 -5.20 10.37 8.97
CA PRO A 178 -6.36 10.74 9.77
C PRO A 178 -5.98 11.69 10.91
N PHE A 179 -6.89 12.62 11.27
CA PHE A 179 -6.63 13.71 12.23
C PHE A 179 -6.36 13.23 13.65
N GLU A 180 -6.79 12.01 13.98
CA GLU A 180 -6.51 11.35 15.24
C GLU A 180 -5.05 10.91 15.39
N TYR A 181 -4.20 11.10 14.37
CA TYR A 181 -2.77 10.79 14.45
C TYR A 181 -1.89 12.04 14.38
N ASP A 182 -0.93 12.11 15.29
CA ASP A 182 0.20 13.01 15.20
C ASP A 182 1.32 12.46 14.34
N ILE A 183 1.98 13.34 13.60
CA ILE A 183 2.99 12.99 12.60
C ILE A 183 4.36 13.44 13.10
N THR A 184 5.26 12.49 13.32
CA THR A 184 6.65 12.81 13.70
C THR A 184 7.53 13.03 12.47
N ASN A 185 7.45 12.11 11.51
CA ASN A 185 8.29 12.12 10.31
C ASN A 185 7.47 11.75 9.07
N THR A 186 7.46 12.63 8.07
CA THR A 186 6.73 12.42 6.81
C THR A 186 7.61 11.85 5.70
N MET A 187 8.93 11.88 5.89
CA MET A 187 9.87 11.69 4.79
C MET A 187 11.24 11.22 5.25
N VAL A 188 11.77 10.21 4.56
CA VAL A 188 13.13 9.70 4.77
C VAL A 188 13.79 9.46 3.42
N THR A 189 15.09 9.78 3.31
CA THR A 189 15.89 9.44 2.13
C THR A 189 16.83 8.28 2.48
N VAL A 190 16.74 7.18 1.75
CA VAL A 190 17.58 5.99 1.95
C VAL A 190 18.50 5.72 0.77
N TYR A 191 19.72 5.24 1.08
CA TYR A 191 20.73 4.79 0.12
C TYR A 191 20.97 3.29 0.32
N PRO A 192 20.17 2.41 -0.32
CA PRO A 192 20.19 0.99 -0.02
C PRO A 192 21.49 0.33 -0.49
N TYR A 193 22.03 -0.52 0.37
CA TYR A 193 23.10 -1.46 0.01
C TYR A 193 22.62 -2.48 -1.05
N PRO A 194 23.53 -3.08 -1.83
CA PRO A 194 23.17 -4.12 -2.79
C PRO A 194 22.48 -5.28 -2.08
N PHE A 195 21.35 -5.76 -2.61
CA PHE A 195 20.56 -6.84 -2.01
C PHE A 195 20.03 -6.56 -0.58
N GLY A 196 20.07 -5.30 -0.15
CA GLY A 196 19.68 -4.89 1.20
C GLY A 196 18.19 -4.58 1.34
N ALA A 197 17.68 -4.82 2.55
CA ALA A 197 16.40 -4.31 3.02
C ALA A 197 16.63 -3.09 3.93
N SER A 198 15.89 -2.00 3.71
CA SER A 198 15.90 -0.84 4.61
C SER A 198 14.65 -0.82 5.47
N PHE A 199 14.80 -0.59 6.77
CA PHE A 199 13.68 -0.37 7.67
C PHE A 199 13.50 1.12 7.87
N ILE A 200 12.28 1.60 7.65
CA ILE A 200 11.94 3.02 7.69
C ILE A 200 10.76 3.18 8.62
N ASN A 201 10.93 4.00 9.64
CA ASN A 201 9.84 4.40 10.52
C ASN A 201 9.41 5.82 10.15
N LEU A 202 8.24 5.94 9.55
CA LEU A 202 7.54 7.22 9.33
C LEU A 202 6.48 7.34 10.42
N SER A 203 6.96 7.41 11.67
CA SER A 203 6.13 7.29 12.87
C SER A 203 4.94 8.24 12.82
N THR A 204 3.75 7.66 13.03
CA THR A 204 2.57 8.39 13.47
C THR A 204 2.18 7.88 14.84
N HIS A 205 1.69 8.77 15.70
CA HIS A 205 1.22 8.43 17.04
C HIS A 205 -0.26 8.72 17.13
N LEU A 206 -1.06 7.79 17.63
CA LEU A 206 -2.49 8.03 17.82
C LEU A 206 -2.65 9.02 18.98
N ARG A 207 -3.11 10.24 18.68
CA ARG A 207 -3.44 11.26 19.65
C ARG A 207 -4.71 10.85 20.38
N ARG A 208 -4.58 10.56 21.67
CA ARG A 208 -5.71 10.21 22.55
C ARG A 208 -5.93 11.32 23.57
N SER A 209 -6.46 12.42 23.07
CA SER A 209 -6.82 13.54 23.92
C SER A 209 -8.19 13.31 24.55
N ALA A 210 -8.34 13.58 25.84
CA ALA A 210 -9.63 13.45 26.52
C ALA A 210 -9.74 14.43 27.68
N ILE A 211 -10.97 14.80 28.01
CA ILE A 211 -11.32 15.44 29.27
C ILE A 211 -11.79 14.34 30.21
N VAL A 212 -11.15 14.14 31.35
CA VAL A 212 -11.53 13.12 32.33
C VAL A 212 -12.19 13.80 33.53
N GLN A 213 -13.41 13.39 33.87
CA GLN A 213 -14.10 13.84 35.07
C GLN A 213 -13.77 12.92 36.25
N LEU A 214 -13.20 13.51 37.31
CA LEU A 214 -12.80 12.82 38.53
C LEU A 214 -13.64 13.29 39.72
N ARG A 215 -14.07 12.31 40.54
CA ARG A 215 -14.85 12.54 41.75
C ARG A 215 -14.25 11.77 42.94
N ASP A 216 -14.41 12.32 44.14
CA ASP A 216 -14.08 11.64 45.38
C ASP A 216 -15.05 10.47 45.67
N ALA A 217 -14.77 9.67 46.69
CA ALA A 217 -15.63 8.57 47.13
C ALA A 217 -17.05 9.00 47.54
N SER A 218 -17.27 10.28 47.81
CA SER A 218 -18.58 10.87 48.13
C SER A 218 -19.33 11.41 46.90
N GLY A 219 -18.72 11.35 45.71
CA GLY A 219 -19.29 11.84 44.45
C GLY A 219 -19.09 13.33 44.20
N ARG A 220 -18.29 14.04 45.02
CA ARG A 220 -17.95 15.45 44.81
C ARG A 220 -16.80 15.56 43.81
N ALA A 221 -16.78 16.64 43.04
CA ALA A 221 -15.68 16.93 42.13
C ALA A 221 -14.36 17.06 42.90
N LEU A 222 -13.26 16.55 42.33
CA LEU A 222 -11.95 16.74 42.92
C LEU A 222 -11.55 18.23 42.95
N PRO A 223 -10.75 18.67 43.94
CA PRO A 223 -10.34 20.07 44.05
C PRO A 223 -9.49 20.51 42.85
N ALA A 224 -9.73 21.72 42.36
CA ALA A 224 -8.85 22.34 41.36
C ALA A 224 -7.41 22.47 41.88
N GLY A 225 -6.43 22.22 41.01
CA GLY A 225 -5.01 22.20 41.34
C GLY A 225 -4.50 20.84 41.86
N SER A 226 -5.37 19.83 42.01
CA SER A 226 -4.93 18.47 42.32
C SER A 226 -4.07 17.93 41.17
N GLU A 227 -2.91 17.37 41.49
CA GLU A 227 -1.95 16.86 40.51
C GLU A 227 -2.36 15.45 40.07
N VAL A 228 -2.39 15.19 38.77
CA VAL A 228 -2.77 13.89 38.20
C VAL A 228 -1.66 13.40 37.30
N THR A 229 -1.16 12.20 37.59
CA THR A 229 -0.11 11.53 36.84
C THR A 229 -0.55 10.12 36.44
N PHE A 230 0.16 9.53 35.48
CA PHE A 230 -0.02 8.13 35.11
C PHE A 230 1.32 7.56 34.64
N GLU A 231 1.42 6.23 34.54
CA GLU A 231 2.64 5.58 34.08
C GLU A 231 2.97 6.00 32.63
N GLY A 232 4.13 6.63 32.43
CA GLY A 232 4.58 7.11 31.12
C GLY A 232 4.23 8.57 30.80
N ALA A 233 3.56 9.29 31.71
CA ALA A 233 3.35 10.74 31.56
C ALA A 233 4.69 11.50 31.65
N GLU A 234 4.99 12.35 30.67
CA GLU A 234 6.17 13.23 30.70
C GLU A 234 6.01 14.38 31.70
N TYR A 235 4.77 14.88 31.84
CA TYR A 235 4.40 15.97 32.73
C TYR A 235 3.11 15.64 33.49
N PRO A 236 2.97 16.10 34.75
CA PRO A 236 1.70 16.01 35.46
C PRO A 236 0.64 16.89 34.79
N SER A 237 -0.60 16.41 34.83
CA SER A 237 -1.81 17.19 34.50
C SER A 237 -2.46 17.68 35.78
N TYR A 238 -3.32 18.69 35.69
CA TYR A 238 -3.96 19.28 36.87
C TYR A 238 -5.48 19.28 36.74
N VAL A 239 -6.17 19.03 37.85
CA VAL A 239 -7.61 19.20 37.94
C VAL A 239 -7.96 20.67 37.79
N ILE A 240 -8.88 20.98 36.88
CA ILE A 240 -9.47 22.29 36.68
C ILE A 240 -10.89 22.34 37.30
N ASP A 241 -11.73 23.26 36.85
CA ASP A 241 -13.09 23.38 37.34
C ASP A 241 -13.90 22.10 37.14
N PHE A 242 -14.88 21.86 38.01
CA PHE A 242 -15.79 20.71 37.99
C PHE A 242 -15.13 19.32 38.10
N GLY A 243 -13.88 19.25 38.54
CA GLY A 243 -13.15 17.98 38.68
C GLY A 243 -12.67 17.42 37.34
N GLU A 244 -12.54 18.28 36.33
CA GLU A 244 -12.10 17.90 35.00
C GLU A 244 -10.57 17.96 34.89
N VAL A 245 -10.00 17.07 34.08
CA VAL A 245 -8.57 17.05 33.76
C VAL A 245 -8.43 16.84 32.26
N PHE A 246 -7.66 17.68 31.60
CA PHE A 246 -7.34 17.49 30.19
C PHE A 246 -6.05 16.67 30.05
N PHE A 247 -6.09 15.67 29.17
CA PHE A 247 -4.92 14.89 28.76
C PHE A 247 -4.76 14.97 27.24
N GLU A 248 -3.51 15.07 26.77
CA GLU A 248 -3.18 15.10 25.33
C GLU A 248 -2.91 13.70 24.76
N ASP A 249 -2.16 12.86 25.49
CA ASP A 249 -1.73 11.52 25.07
C ASP A 249 -2.04 10.46 26.13
N LEU A 250 -3.32 10.16 26.32
CA LEU A 250 -3.74 9.18 27.31
C LEU A 250 -3.63 7.74 26.80
N PRO A 251 -2.97 6.81 27.52
CA PRO A 251 -2.92 5.40 27.11
C PRO A 251 -4.32 4.77 27.00
N ALA A 252 -4.46 3.73 26.16
CA ALA A 252 -5.74 3.03 25.98
C ALA A 252 -6.32 2.47 27.29
N SER A 253 -5.44 2.10 28.22
CA SER A 253 -5.75 1.68 29.57
C SER A 253 -4.62 2.13 30.46
N THR A 254 -4.94 2.83 31.55
CA THR A 254 -3.95 3.27 32.54
C THR A 254 -4.60 3.48 33.90
N THR A 255 -3.79 3.65 34.93
CA THR A 255 -4.21 4.09 36.26
C THR A 255 -3.74 5.52 36.46
N LEU A 256 -4.68 6.39 36.81
CA LEU A 256 -4.39 7.77 37.21
C LEU A 256 -4.07 7.78 38.70
N ASN A 257 -2.95 8.39 39.06
CA ASN A 257 -2.55 8.70 40.43
C ASN A 257 -2.81 10.17 40.67
N VAL A 258 -3.67 10.48 41.64
CA VAL A 258 -4.05 11.84 41.98
C VAL A 258 -3.48 12.22 43.34
N THR A 259 -2.81 13.37 43.41
CA THR A 259 -2.25 13.94 44.63
C THR A 259 -2.96 15.25 44.97
N MET A 260 -3.55 15.29 46.16
CA MET A 260 -4.37 16.39 46.68
C MET A 260 -3.70 16.95 47.96
N GLY A 261 -2.56 17.62 47.80
CA GLY A 261 -1.73 18.01 48.95
C GLY A 261 -1.05 16.79 49.57
N GLU A 262 -1.46 16.38 50.78
CA GLU A 262 -0.92 15.19 51.47
C GLU A 262 -1.72 13.91 51.18
N GLU A 263 -2.91 14.02 50.60
CA GLU A 263 -3.76 12.87 50.27
C GLU A 263 -3.47 12.37 48.85
N THR A 264 -3.49 11.05 48.66
CA THR A 264 -3.38 10.42 47.34
C THR A 264 -4.53 9.46 47.09
N CYS A 265 -4.95 9.33 45.85
CA CYS A 265 -5.93 8.34 45.43
C CYS A 265 -5.64 7.86 44.00
N GLU A 266 -6.20 6.70 43.64
CA GLU A 266 -6.00 6.09 42.33
C GLU A 266 -7.33 5.80 41.63
N THR A 267 -7.33 5.86 40.30
CA THR A 267 -8.45 5.38 39.49
C THR A 267 -7.99 4.76 38.18
N ALA A 268 -8.50 3.58 37.86
CA ALA A 268 -8.27 2.96 36.57
C ALA A 268 -9.20 3.58 35.52
N ILE A 269 -8.63 3.89 34.35
CA ILE A 269 -9.36 4.43 33.21
C ILE A 269 -9.10 3.60 31.96
N LYS A 270 -10.10 3.58 31.08
CA LYS A 270 -10.00 2.95 29.77
C LYS A 270 -10.53 3.92 28.73
N PHE A 271 -9.69 4.26 27.76
CA PHE A 271 -10.08 5.09 26.63
C PHE A 271 -10.93 4.23 25.67
N PRO A 272 -12.22 4.54 25.49
CA PRO A 272 -13.05 3.79 24.55
C PRO A 272 -12.62 4.11 23.11
N PRO A 273 -12.73 3.16 22.17
CA PRO A 273 -12.63 3.49 20.76
C PRO A 273 -13.69 4.54 20.45
N SER A 274 -13.25 5.74 20.06
CA SER A 274 -14.11 6.90 19.82
C SER A 274 -13.63 7.60 18.56
N ASP A 275 -14.56 8.01 17.70
CA ASP A 275 -14.30 8.89 16.56
C ASP A 275 -14.25 10.38 16.99
N ASP A 276 -14.64 10.66 18.24
CA ASP A 276 -14.45 11.97 18.85
C ASP A 276 -12.96 12.19 19.16
N LEU A 277 -12.43 13.31 18.68
CA LEU A 277 -11.03 13.70 18.89
C LEU A 277 -10.75 14.12 20.34
N GLN A 278 -11.79 14.50 21.10
CA GLN A 278 -11.65 14.93 22.49
C GLN A 278 -12.88 14.54 23.33
N PRO A 279 -13.14 13.25 23.53
CA PRO A 279 -14.27 12.81 24.33
C PRO A 279 -14.12 13.22 25.79
N THR A 280 -15.26 13.49 26.44
CA THR A 280 -15.32 13.57 27.90
C THR A 280 -15.54 12.18 28.48
N LEU A 281 -14.61 11.71 29.32
CA LEU A 281 -14.62 10.39 29.95
C LEU A 281 -15.02 10.50 31.42
N GLY A 282 -15.81 9.54 31.89
CA GLY A 282 -16.22 9.43 33.29
C GLY A 282 -17.69 9.78 33.52
N PRO A 283 -18.07 10.18 34.74
CA PRO A 283 -17.19 10.43 35.89
C PRO A 283 -16.55 9.15 36.46
N PHE A 284 -15.28 9.24 36.87
CA PHE A 284 -14.56 8.18 37.58
C PHE A 284 -14.41 8.54 39.05
N THR A 285 -14.55 7.52 39.91
CA THR A 285 -14.36 7.68 41.36
C THR A 285 -12.92 7.36 41.74
N CYS A 286 -12.22 8.33 42.29
CA CYS A 286 -10.89 8.16 42.87
C CYS A 286 -11.00 7.45 44.22
N ARG A 287 -10.21 6.40 44.44
CA ARG A 287 -10.24 5.55 45.63
C ARG A 287 -8.91 5.48 46.34
#